data_AF-A0A967N296-F1
#
_entry.id   AF-A0A967N296-F1
#
_cell.length_a   1.000
_cell.length_b   1.000
_cell.length_c   1.000
_cell.angle_alpha   90.00
_cell.angle_beta   90.00
_cell.angle_gamma   90.00
#
_symmetry.space_group_name_H-M   'P 1'
#
loop_
_entity.id
_entity.type
_entity.pdbx_description
1 polymer ?
#
loop_
_entity_poly.entity_id
_entity_poly.type
_entity_poly.pdbx_seq_one_letter_code
_entity_poly.pdbx_strand_id
1 'polypeptide(L)'
;MFIKETSIVLLAACMAFSGCSRRKSDWSTDPPPAEKIAATNEVRKKLGIRQIKEHWTFYGRQFGAENWKDGNFPCKVVLYDKSYETILLEQDSYYTGRRFRSLDRETNSLAEYLAVFYDYRKKRFGLAVVTDNEEIMDMERALYETTLEAVGEIHGFFGRTNDETLKVADKILKKWGLERL
;
A
#
# COMPACT_ATOMS: atom_id res chain seq x y z
N MET A 1 -64.95 1.90 -43.43
CA MET A 1 -64.80 1.98 -41.97
C MET A 1 -64.57 0.55 -41.46
N PHE A 2 -63.31 0.15 -41.34
CA PHE A 2 -62.90 -1.18 -40.89
C PHE A 2 -61.95 -0.99 -39.71
N ILE A 3 -62.33 -1.51 -38.55
CA ILE A 3 -61.43 -1.67 -37.41
C ILE A 3 -60.74 -3.03 -37.61
N LYS A 4 -59.41 -3.03 -37.70
CA LYS A 4 -58.59 -4.24 -37.61
C LYS A 4 -57.63 -4.08 -36.44
N GLU A 5 -57.78 -4.99 -35.49
CA GLU A 5 -56.80 -5.30 -34.46
C GLU A 5 -55.53 -5.86 -35.11
N THR A 6 -54.34 -5.52 -34.59
CA THR A 6 -53.42 -6.47 -33.92
C THR A 6 -52.02 -5.86 -33.69
N SER A 7 -51.49 -6.19 -32.49
CA SER A 7 -50.07 -6.40 -32.16
C SER A 7 -49.17 -5.21 -31.83
N ILE A 8 -48.94 -5.06 -30.51
CA ILE A 8 -47.66 -5.09 -29.75
C ILE A 8 -46.39 -4.86 -30.57
N VAL A 9 -45.42 -4.17 -29.93
CA VAL A 9 -43.99 -3.96 -30.26
C VAL A 9 -43.76 -2.48 -30.64
N LEU A 10 -43.01 -1.62 -29.92
CA LEU A 10 -41.65 -1.78 -29.41
C LEU A 10 -41.37 -0.64 -28.39
N LEU A 11 -41.44 -0.92 -27.08
CA LEU A 11 -40.88 -0.04 -26.05
C LEU A 11 -39.39 -0.39 -25.89
N ALA A 12 -38.56 -0.04 -26.88
CA ALA A 12 -37.14 -0.33 -26.84
C ALA A 12 -36.35 0.69 -27.68
N ALA A 13 -36.08 1.86 -27.11
CA ALA A 13 -35.00 2.74 -27.57
C ALA A 13 -34.77 3.88 -26.56
N CYS A 14 -34.29 3.57 -25.34
CA CYS A 14 -33.66 4.56 -24.45
C CYS A 14 -32.79 3.92 -23.35
N MET A 15 -32.16 2.78 -23.62
CA MET A 15 -31.13 2.19 -22.73
C MET A 15 -29.91 1.72 -23.52
N ALA A 16 -29.37 2.61 -24.35
CA ALA A 16 -28.04 2.43 -24.93
C ALA A 16 -27.27 3.73 -24.70
N PHE A 17 -26.04 3.58 -24.19
CA PHE A 17 -25.02 4.61 -23.94
C PHE A 17 -24.98 5.31 -22.57
N SER A 18 -25.22 4.58 -21.48
CA SER A 18 -24.25 4.67 -20.37
C SER A 18 -23.10 3.73 -20.70
N GLY A 19 -22.23 4.19 -21.60
CA GLY A 19 -20.95 3.54 -21.83
C GLY A 19 -20.20 3.53 -20.51
N CYS A 20 -20.18 2.39 -19.82
CA CYS A 20 -19.07 2.07 -18.94
C CYS A 20 -17.83 2.14 -19.84
N SER A 21 -17.14 3.28 -19.83
CA SER A 21 -15.82 3.35 -20.43
C SER A 21 -15.02 2.25 -19.75
N ARG A 22 -14.63 1.23 -20.53
CA ARG A 22 -13.62 0.28 -20.07
C ARG A 22 -12.40 1.16 -19.80
N ARG A 23 -12.13 1.49 -18.53
CA ARG A 23 -10.83 2.08 -18.16
C ARG A 23 -9.81 1.15 -18.82
N LYS A 24 -8.96 1.70 -19.71
CA LYS A 24 -7.76 0.99 -20.14
C LYS A 24 -7.08 0.59 -18.83
N SER A 25 -7.03 -0.72 -18.58
CA SER A 25 -6.44 -1.23 -17.36
C SER A 25 -5.03 -0.70 -17.28
N ASP A 26 -4.70 0.00 -16.20
CA ASP A 26 -3.36 0.45 -15.87
C ASP A 26 -2.55 -0.66 -15.19
N TRP A 27 -3.03 -1.90 -15.31
CA TRP A 27 -2.37 -3.10 -14.85
C TRP A 27 -1.15 -3.41 -15.71
N SER A 28 0.00 -3.61 -15.06
CA SER A 28 1.21 -4.15 -15.70
C SER A 28 1.89 -5.13 -14.76
N THR A 29 2.42 -6.23 -15.31
CA THR A 29 3.29 -7.17 -14.61
C THR A 29 4.75 -7.03 -15.04
N ASP A 30 5.06 -6.06 -15.91
CA ASP A 30 6.43 -5.80 -16.33
C ASP A 30 7.13 -4.93 -15.28
N PRO A 31 8.25 -5.40 -14.68
CA PRO A 31 8.96 -4.63 -13.68
C PRO A 31 9.59 -3.37 -14.30
N PRO A 32 9.83 -2.31 -13.51
CA PRO A 32 10.63 -1.18 -13.95
C PRO A 32 12.03 -1.63 -14.43
N PRO A 33 12.64 -0.95 -15.42
CA PRO A 33 14.00 -1.26 -15.85
C PRO A 33 15.01 -1.22 -14.70
N ALA A 34 16.01 -2.11 -14.72
CA ALA A 34 17.02 -2.23 -13.67
C ALA A 34 17.74 -0.90 -13.36
N GLU A 35 18.02 -0.09 -14.40
CA GLU A 35 18.63 1.23 -14.24
C GLU A 35 17.76 2.20 -13.44
N LYS A 36 16.44 2.19 -13.68
CA LYS A 36 15.48 2.99 -12.89
C LYS A 36 15.43 2.50 -11.45
N ILE A 37 15.47 1.18 -11.24
CA ILE A 37 15.51 0.60 -9.89
C ILE A 37 16.79 1.02 -9.16
N ALA A 38 17.95 0.91 -9.81
CA ALA A 38 19.25 1.28 -9.24
C ALA A 38 19.30 2.77 -8.86
N ALA A 39 18.90 3.67 -9.78
CA ALA A 39 18.84 5.11 -9.50
C ALA A 39 17.92 5.43 -8.32
N THR A 40 16.76 4.78 -8.24
CA THR A 40 15.83 4.98 -7.11
C THR A 40 16.38 4.39 -5.80
N ASN A 41 17.06 3.24 -5.86
CA ASN A 41 17.67 2.59 -4.71
C ASN A 41 18.79 3.43 -4.07
N GLU A 42 19.52 4.23 -4.85
CA GLU A 42 20.49 5.18 -4.29
C GLU A 42 19.82 6.29 -3.48
N VAL A 43 18.64 6.76 -3.91
CA VAL A 43 17.83 7.71 -3.14
C VAL A 43 17.30 7.05 -1.86
N ARG A 44 16.74 5.83 -1.97
CA ARG A 44 16.23 5.07 -0.83
C ARG A 44 17.29 4.86 0.24
N LYS A 45 18.50 4.47 -0.16
CA LYS A 45 19.64 4.28 0.74
C LYS A 45 19.96 5.54 1.54
N LYS A 46 19.98 6.71 0.90
CA LYS A 46 20.23 8.00 1.56
C LYS A 46 19.13 8.39 2.55
N LEU A 47 17.88 7.99 2.25
CA LEU A 47 16.72 8.28 3.09
C LEU A 47 16.51 7.25 4.22
N GLY A 48 17.21 6.11 4.18
CA GLY A 48 16.96 5.00 5.12
C GLY A 48 15.70 4.18 4.81
N ILE A 49 15.27 4.19 3.55
CA ILE A 49 14.16 3.39 3.01
C ILE A 49 14.71 2.07 2.48
N ARG A 50 13.97 0.96 2.62
CA ARG A 50 14.42 -0.35 2.14
C ARG A 50 14.55 -0.35 0.62
N GLN A 51 15.71 -0.79 0.13
CA GLN A 51 16.00 -0.91 -1.29
C GLN A 51 15.26 -2.11 -1.88
N ILE A 52 14.85 -2.01 -3.15
CA ILE A 52 14.33 -3.17 -3.90
C ILE A 52 15.52 -4.10 -4.20
N LYS A 53 15.45 -5.33 -3.73
CA LYS A 53 16.52 -6.34 -3.92
C LYS A 53 16.30 -7.12 -5.22
N GLU A 54 17.36 -7.61 -5.83
CA GLU A 54 17.31 -8.32 -7.11
C GLU A 54 16.46 -9.61 -7.06
N HIS A 55 16.41 -10.28 -5.92
CA HIS A 55 15.63 -11.51 -5.74
C HIS A 55 14.15 -11.26 -5.41
N TRP A 56 13.71 -10.00 -5.30
CA TRP A 56 12.31 -9.70 -5.04
C TRP A 56 11.47 -9.87 -6.30
N THR A 57 10.24 -10.34 -6.10
CA THR A 57 9.28 -10.53 -7.19
C THR A 57 8.44 -9.29 -7.35
N PHE A 58 8.40 -8.75 -8.57
CA PHE A 58 7.43 -7.73 -8.95
C PHE A 58 6.07 -8.39 -9.17
N TYR A 59 5.11 -8.06 -8.31
CA TYR A 59 3.76 -8.63 -8.39
C TYR A 59 2.90 -7.91 -9.42
N GLY A 60 3.15 -6.62 -9.60
CA GLY A 60 2.47 -5.80 -10.61
C GLY A 60 2.29 -4.36 -10.18
N ARG A 61 1.78 -3.58 -11.12
CA ARG A 61 1.46 -2.17 -10.99
C ARG A 61 0.00 -1.93 -11.33
N GLN A 62 -0.73 -1.24 -10.47
CA GLN A 62 -2.11 -0.82 -10.69
C GLN A 62 -2.44 0.43 -9.91
N PHE A 63 -3.27 1.32 -10.46
CA PHE A 63 -3.82 2.49 -9.79
C PHE A 63 -2.78 3.37 -9.10
N GLY A 64 -1.62 3.55 -9.73
CA GLY A 64 -0.51 4.32 -9.18
C GLY A 64 0.38 3.54 -8.22
N ALA A 65 0.14 2.26 -7.97
CA ALA A 65 0.88 1.46 -7.00
C ALA A 65 1.72 0.36 -7.67
N GLU A 66 3.03 0.35 -7.45
CA GLU A 66 3.91 -0.79 -7.72
C GLU A 66 4.02 -1.67 -6.47
N ASN A 67 3.85 -2.98 -6.63
CA ASN A 67 3.84 -3.92 -5.51
C ASN A 67 4.94 -4.98 -5.66
N TRP A 68 5.70 -5.19 -4.60
CA TRP A 68 6.83 -6.09 -4.53
C TRP A 68 6.67 -7.11 -3.40
N LYS A 69 7.18 -8.32 -3.63
CA LYS A 69 7.17 -9.42 -2.66
C LYS A 69 8.57 -9.98 -2.44
N ASP A 70 8.81 -10.42 -1.21
CA ASP A 70 9.98 -11.21 -0.81
C ASP A 70 9.50 -12.63 -0.48
N GLY A 71 9.77 -13.58 -1.36
CA GLY A 71 9.10 -14.88 -1.36
C GLY A 71 7.58 -14.71 -1.46
N ASN A 72 6.84 -15.19 -0.46
CA ASN A 72 5.38 -15.17 -0.43
C ASN A 72 4.77 -13.93 0.22
N PHE A 73 5.57 -13.07 0.84
CA PHE A 73 5.07 -11.93 1.60
C PHE A 73 5.19 -10.62 0.80
N PRO A 74 4.12 -9.81 0.69
CA PRO A 74 4.24 -8.41 0.28
C PRO A 74 5.28 -7.71 1.16
N CYS A 75 6.24 -7.03 0.55
CA CYS A 75 7.31 -6.40 1.31
C CYS A 75 7.46 -4.91 1.00
N LYS A 76 7.03 -4.46 -0.18
CA LYS A 76 7.14 -3.07 -0.57
C LYS A 76 6.04 -2.61 -1.51
N VAL A 77 5.53 -1.41 -1.27
CA VAL A 77 4.63 -0.69 -2.15
C VAL A 77 5.25 0.66 -2.49
N VAL A 78 5.25 1.01 -3.77
CA VAL A 78 5.67 2.34 -4.24
C VAL A 78 4.47 3.00 -4.91
N LEU A 79 3.96 4.06 -4.29
CA LEU A 79 2.86 4.87 -4.81
C LEU A 79 3.40 6.03 -5.63
N TYR A 80 2.82 6.22 -6.80
CA TYR A 80 3.13 7.26 -7.77
C TYR A 80 1.95 8.22 -7.95
N ASP A 81 2.25 9.35 -8.57
CA ASP A 81 1.25 10.16 -9.23
C ASP A 81 0.59 9.42 -10.41
N LYS A 82 -0.46 10.03 -10.98
CA LYS A 82 -1.23 9.43 -12.07
C LYS A 82 -0.40 9.18 -13.34
N SER A 83 0.73 9.88 -13.51
CA SER A 83 1.63 9.71 -14.67
C SER A 83 2.72 8.66 -14.44
N TYR A 84 2.87 8.09 -13.24
CA TYR A 84 3.97 7.18 -12.87
C TYR A 84 5.37 7.80 -12.99
N GLU A 85 5.45 9.12 -12.85
CA GLU A 85 6.69 9.87 -12.96
C GLU A 85 7.24 10.23 -11.58
N THR A 86 6.36 10.58 -10.65
CA THR A 86 6.74 11.02 -9.31
C THR A 86 6.34 10.01 -8.26
N ILE A 87 7.29 9.55 -7.45
CA ILE A 87 6.98 8.76 -6.24
C ILE A 87 6.38 9.70 -5.19
N LEU A 88 5.19 9.34 -4.71
CA LEU A 88 4.47 10.07 -3.66
C LEU A 88 4.72 9.47 -2.29
N LEU A 89 4.74 8.13 -2.21
CA LEU A 89 4.90 7.39 -0.97
C LEU A 89 5.56 6.04 -1.23
N GLU A 90 6.39 5.59 -0.31
CA GLU A 90 6.83 4.20 -0.24
C GLU A 90 6.43 3.58 1.08
N GLN A 91 5.98 2.33 1.07
CA GLN A 91 5.70 1.53 2.25
C GLN A 91 6.57 0.28 2.23
N ASP A 92 7.26 0.02 3.32
CA ASP A 92 7.99 -1.21 3.62
C ASP A 92 7.22 -2.00 4.67
N SER A 93 6.92 -3.26 4.39
CA SER A 93 6.16 -4.14 5.30
C SER A 93 7.03 -5.28 5.82
N TYR A 94 6.98 -5.50 7.13
CA TYR A 94 7.74 -6.50 7.86
C TYR A 94 6.77 -7.44 8.58
N TYR A 95 6.78 -8.72 8.22
CA TYR A 95 5.87 -9.73 8.75
C TYR A 95 6.62 -10.64 9.73
N THR A 96 6.02 -10.94 10.87
CA THR A 96 6.59 -11.91 11.84
C THR A 96 6.28 -13.35 11.44
N GLY A 97 5.34 -13.56 10.52
CA GLY A 97 4.76 -14.87 10.19
C GLY A 97 3.70 -15.33 11.19
N ARG A 98 3.58 -14.68 12.34
CA ARG A 98 2.52 -14.95 13.32
C ARG A 98 1.18 -14.46 12.78
N ARG A 99 0.12 -15.16 13.17
CA ARG A 99 -1.25 -14.70 12.98
C ARG A 99 -2.00 -14.75 14.31
N PHE A 100 -2.91 -13.81 14.50
CA PHE A 100 -3.76 -13.72 15.70
C PHE A 100 -5.21 -13.49 15.31
N ARG A 101 -6.15 -13.73 16.23
CA ARG A 101 -7.57 -13.44 16.00
C ARG A 101 -7.82 -12.01 16.40
N SER A 102 -8.47 -11.25 15.53
CA SER A 102 -8.93 -9.93 15.90
C SER A 102 -10.08 -10.03 16.90
N LEU A 103 -10.06 -9.19 17.94
CA LEU A 103 -11.11 -9.14 18.97
C LEU A 103 -12.47 -8.70 18.38
N ASP A 104 -12.47 -7.97 17.27
CA ASP A 104 -13.66 -7.40 16.61
C ASP A 104 -14.28 -8.30 15.52
N ARG A 105 -13.57 -9.35 15.08
CA ARG A 105 -13.99 -10.22 13.97
C ARG A 105 -13.64 -11.67 14.30
N GLU A 106 -14.59 -12.37 14.90
CA GLU A 106 -14.46 -13.76 15.39
C GLU A 106 -13.93 -14.76 14.34
N THR A 107 -14.00 -14.45 13.04
CA THR A 107 -13.64 -15.37 11.95
C THR A 107 -12.36 -15.03 11.21
N ASN A 108 -11.75 -13.85 11.39
CA ASN A 108 -10.63 -13.42 10.56
C ASN A 108 -9.32 -13.39 11.35
N SER A 109 -8.45 -14.34 11.03
CA SER A 109 -7.05 -14.32 11.48
C SER A 109 -6.30 -13.21 10.77
N LEU A 110 -5.74 -12.26 11.51
CA LEU A 110 -4.87 -11.19 11.00
C LEU A 110 -3.42 -11.64 11.04
N ALA A 111 -2.65 -11.27 10.02
CA ALA A 111 -1.19 -11.43 10.05
C ALA A 111 -0.58 -10.31 10.88
N GLU A 112 0.39 -10.64 11.73
CA GLU A 112 1.14 -9.64 12.48
C GLU A 112 2.21 -8.99 11.58
N TYR A 113 2.17 -7.67 11.49
CA TYR A 113 3.13 -6.91 10.69
C TYR A 113 3.34 -5.48 11.18
N LEU A 114 4.47 -4.90 10.78
CA LEU A 114 4.78 -3.47 10.85
C LEU A 114 4.86 -2.94 9.42
N ALA A 115 4.18 -1.84 9.14
CA ALA A 115 4.40 -1.04 7.96
C ALA A 115 5.18 0.21 8.35
N VAL A 116 6.31 0.47 7.69
CA VAL A 116 7.03 1.74 7.76
C VAL A 116 6.85 2.41 6.41
N PHE A 117 6.42 3.66 6.39
CA PHE A 117 6.22 4.38 5.13
C PHE A 117 6.89 5.74 5.14
N TYR A 118 7.23 6.23 3.95
CA TYR A 118 7.87 7.52 3.73
C TYR A 118 7.05 8.34 2.73
N ASP A 119 6.53 9.50 3.17
CA ASP A 119 5.86 10.47 2.29
C ASP A 119 6.92 11.41 1.69
N TYR A 120 7.08 11.35 0.37
CA TYR A 120 8.08 12.16 -0.35
C TYR A 120 7.75 13.65 -0.38
N ARG A 121 6.47 14.03 -0.27
CA ARG A 121 6.03 15.43 -0.28
C ARG A 121 6.27 16.08 1.07
N LYS A 122 5.93 15.37 2.15
CA LYS A 122 6.15 15.84 3.53
C LYS A 122 7.57 15.56 4.03
N LYS A 123 8.32 14.70 3.34
CA LYS A 123 9.66 14.21 3.71
C LYS A 123 9.70 13.57 5.10
N ARG A 124 8.64 12.84 5.45
CA ARG A 124 8.47 12.24 6.78
C ARG A 124 8.25 10.75 6.73
N PHE A 125 8.84 10.06 7.71
CA PHE A 125 8.50 8.69 8.02
C PHE A 125 7.26 8.64 8.92
N GLY A 126 6.45 7.60 8.72
CA GLY A 126 5.47 7.13 9.68
C GLY A 126 5.50 5.61 9.76
N LEU A 127 4.77 5.07 10.73
CA LEU A 127 4.61 3.63 10.88
C LEU A 127 3.18 3.26 11.28
N ALA A 128 2.80 2.03 11.02
CA ALA A 128 1.56 1.43 11.50
C ALA A 128 1.83 -0.03 11.86
N VAL A 129 1.36 -0.50 13.01
CA VAL A 129 1.53 -1.87 13.47
C VAL A 129 0.18 -2.59 13.58
N VAL A 130 0.16 -3.85 13.17
CA VAL A 130 -0.97 -4.75 13.37
C VAL A 130 -0.49 -5.89 14.25
N THR A 131 -0.87 -5.86 15.52
CA THR A 131 -0.47 -6.84 16.55
C THR A 131 -1.50 -6.89 17.67
N ASP A 132 -1.54 -7.99 18.43
CA ASP A 132 -2.24 -8.10 19.72
C ASP A 132 -1.27 -7.91 20.92
N ASN A 133 0.00 -7.62 20.66
CA ASN A 133 0.99 -7.38 21.71
C ASN A 133 0.87 -5.95 22.25
N GLU A 134 0.35 -5.81 23.47
CA GLU A 134 0.13 -4.51 24.13
C GLU A 134 1.41 -3.68 24.26
N GLU A 135 2.55 -4.31 24.56
CA GLU A 135 3.83 -3.59 24.68
C GLU A 135 4.24 -2.95 23.36
N ILE A 136 3.97 -3.60 22.22
CA ILE A 136 4.26 -3.06 20.88
C ILE A 136 3.26 -1.96 20.51
N MET A 137 1.98 -2.15 20.84
CA MET A 137 0.97 -1.10 20.64
C MET A 137 1.32 0.17 21.44
N ASP A 138 1.81 0.03 22.67
CA ASP A 138 2.22 1.17 23.49
C ASP A 138 3.46 1.90 22.93
N MET A 139 4.39 1.17 22.29
CA MET A 139 5.52 1.78 21.59
C MET A 139 5.08 2.65 20.42
N GLU A 140 4.10 2.19 19.65
CA GLU A 140 3.52 2.95 18.55
C GLU A 140 2.75 4.17 19.06
N ARG A 141 1.90 4.00 20.09
CA ARG A 141 1.10 5.07 20.71
C ARG A 141 1.91 6.17 21.41
N ALA A 142 3.18 5.91 21.69
CA ALA A 142 4.10 6.95 22.17
C ALA A 142 4.37 8.04 21.10
N LEU A 143 4.08 7.75 19.83
CA LEU A 143 4.12 8.70 18.72
C LEU A 143 2.77 9.40 18.54
N TYR A 144 2.76 10.46 17.73
CA TYR A 144 1.52 11.16 17.39
C TYR A 144 0.83 10.48 16.19
N GLU A 145 -0.44 10.15 16.35
CA GLU A 145 -1.29 9.61 15.29
C GLU A 145 -1.73 10.71 14.32
N THR A 146 -1.58 10.48 13.02
CA THR A 146 -2.14 11.35 11.98
C THR A 146 -2.39 10.61 10.68
N THR A 147 -3.05 11.30 9.76
CA THR A 147 -3.40 10.77 8.45
C THR A 147 -2.51 11.40 7.38
N LEU A 148 -1.98 10.57 6.47
CA LEU A 148 -1.35 11.04 5.24
C LEU A 148 -2.36 11.01 4.10
N GLU A 149 -2.58 12.15 3.48
CA GLU A 149 -3.38 12.29 2.25
C GLU A 149 -2.52 12.00 1.02
N ALA A 150 -2.02 10.77 0.88
CA ALA A 150 -1.14 10.37 -0.23
C ALA A 150 -1.88 9.47 -1.22
N VAL A 151 -2.98 9.96 -1.80
CA VAL A 151 -3.89 9.22 -2.73
C VAL A 151 -4.98 8.39 -2.00
N GLY A 152 -5.03 8.48 -0.68
CA GLY A 152 -6.06 7.95 0.23
C GLY A 152 -5.74 8.38 1.67
N GLU A 153 -6.59 8.02 2.64
CA GLU A 153 -6.31 8.23 4.07
C GLU A 153 -5.47 7.06 4.60
N ILE A 154 -4.15 7.26 4.71
CA ILE A 154 -3.28 6.32 5.42
C ILE A 154 -3.15 6.81 6.86
N HIS A 155 -3.76 6.08 7.78
CA HIS A 155 -3.57 6.29 9.22
C HIS A 155 -2.24 5.70 9.65
N GLY A 156 -1.48 6.45 10.44
CA GLY A 156 -0.30 5.94 11.10
C GLY A 156 0.27 6.89 12.14
N PHE A 157 1.43 6.52 12.64
CA PHE A 157 2.06 7.12 13.80
C PHE A 157 3.40 7.75 13.43
N PHE A 158 3.62 8.95 13.95
CA PHE A 158 4.71 9.84 13.53
C PHE A 158 5.39 10.43 14.76
N GLY A 159 6.71 10.27 14.84
CA GLY A 159 7.54 11.01 15.77
C GLY A 159 7.65 12.48 15.37
N ARG A 160 8.13 13.32 16.27
CA ARG A 160 8.47 14.72 16.01
C ARG A 160 9.56 14.83 14.94
N THR A 161 10.41 13.81 14.85
CA THR A 161 11.45 13.68 13.83
C THR A 161 11.38 12.32 13.12
N ASN A 162 12.04 12.22 11.96
CA ASN A 162 12.22 10.95 11.26
C ASN A 162 13.01 9.94 12.10
N ASP A 163 14.06 10.40 12.77
CA ASP A 163 14.89 9.57 13.64
C ASP A 163 14.08 8.96 14.80
N GLU A 164 13.19 9.75 15.42
CA GLU A 164 12.30 9.25 16.48
C GLU A 164 11.36 8.15 15.96
N THR A 165 10.75 8.37 14.80
CA THR A 165 9.86 7.38 14.16
C THR A 165 10.62 6.09 13.85
N LEU A 166 11.79 6.21 13.23
CA LEU A 166 12.60 5.06 12.84
C LEU A 166 13.16 4.31 14.05
N LYS A 167 13.50 5.00 15.15
CA LYS A 167 13.90 4.36 16.41
C LYS A 167 12.79 3.51 17.02
N VAL A 168 11.53 3.94 16.92
CA VAL A 168 10.38 3.12 17.36
C VAL A 168 10.24 1.90 16.46
N ALA A 169 10.27 2.07 15.14
CA ALA A 169 10.25 0.96 14.19
C ALA A 169 11.36 -0.07 14.47
N ASP A 170 12.60 0.39 14.67
CA ASP A 170 13.76 -0.46 14.97
C ASP A 170 13.60 -1.24 16.29
N LYS A 171 13.01 -0.62 17.33
CA LYS A 171 12.71 -1.30 18.59
C LYS A 171 11.67 -2.40 18.41
N ILE A 172 10.61 -2.13 17.65
CA ILE A 172 9.55 -3.12 17.35
C ILE A 172 10.15 -4.28 16.57
N LEU A 173 10.88 -4.00 15.49
CA LEU A 173 11.53 -5.03 14.67
C LEU A 173 12.51 -5.88 15.49
N LYS A 174 13.31 -5.25 16.36
CA LYS A 174 14.20 -5.98 17.28
C LYS A 174 13.46 -6.94 18.20
N LYS A 175 12.27 -6.57 18.72
CA LYS A 175 11.43 -7.48 19.52
C LYS A 175 10.96 -8.70 18.73
N TRP A 176 10.76 -8.54 17.43
CA TRP A 176 10.40 -9.63 16.52
C TRP A 176 11.59 -10.38 15.93
N GLY A 177 12.83 -10.00 16.26
CA GLY A 177 14.03 -10.58 15.65
C GLY A 177 14.19 -10.26 14.16
N LEU A 178 13.66 -9.12 13.72
CA LEU A 178 13.74 -8.61 12.35
C LEU A 178 14.62 -7.36 12.27
N GLU A 179 15.11 -7.05 11.07
CA GLU A 179 15.92 -5.84 10.79
C GLU A 179 15.25 -4.97 9.71
N ARG A 180 15.43 -3.64 9.78
CA ARG A 180 14.75 -2.65 8.92
C ARG A 180 15.32 -2.55 7.48
N LEU A 181 16.34 -3.31 7.10
CA LEU A 181 16.96 -3.23 5.76
C LEU A 181 17.41 -4.59 5.21
#